data_AF-A0A956EIU2-F1
#
_entry.id   AF-A0A956EIU2-F1
#
_cell.length_a   1.000
_cell.length_b   1.000
_cell.length_c   1.000
_cell.angle_alpha   90.00
_cell.angle_beta   90.00
_cell.angle_gamma   90.00
#
_symmetry.space_group_name_H-M   'P 1'
#
loop_
_entity.id
_entity.type
_entity.pdbx_description
1 polymer ?
#
loop_
_entity_poly.entity_id
_entity_poly.type
_entity_poly.pdbx_seq_one_letter_code
_entity_poly.pdbx_strand_id
1 'polypeptide(L)'
;MGLSHLPEDPAWQLRAEPLSRGEFTRQPMLRPAFFAEGWSLIDPRRSQITVDSDVVLRIGNHGGRHMMALAVPLGGGRERRCQVRGEAEVQVRCDDLGAGTFNIELLTSPLDHGTFTYVGELQVNVRG
;
A
#
# COMPACT_ATOMS: atom_id res chain seq x y z
N MET A 1 -8.51 23.29 22.84
CA MET A 1 -8.83 22.15 21.96
C MET A 1 -7.52 21.44 21.65
N GLY A 2 -7.35 20.22 22.17
CA GLY A 2 -6.14 19.42 21.99
C GLY A 2 -6.46 18.16 21.19
N LEU A 3 -5.46 17.60 20.52
CA LEU A 3 -5.55 16.29 19.88
C LEU A 3 -5.92 15.24 20.95
N SER A 4 -7.10 14.66 20.85
CA SER A 4 -7.48 13.44 21.59
C SER A 4 -7.28 12.23 20.68
N HIS A 5 -7.09 11.04 21.26
CA HIS A 5 -6.75 9.78 20.57
C HIS A 5 -5.30 9.72 20.06
N LEU A 6 -4.35 9.98 20.96
CA LEU A 6 -2.93 9.85 20.67
C LEU A 6 -2.52 8.37 20.73
N PRO A 7 -1.62 7.90 19.84
CA PRO A 7 -1.18 6.51 19.85
C PRO A 7 -0.42 6.13 21.12
N GLU A 8 0.08 7.08 21.92
CA GLU A 8 0.77 6.74 23.18
C GLU A 8 -0.17 6.21 24.27
N ASP A 9 -1.47 6.43 24.15
CA ASP A 9 -2.46 5.92 25.09
C ASP A 9 -2.89 4.49 24.67
N PRO A 10 -2.50 3.45 25.43
CA PRO A 10 -2.76 2.06 25.07
C PRO A 10 -4.25 1.73 24.99
N ALA A 11 -5.12 2.49 25.67
CA ALA A 11 -6.56 2.27 25.62
C ALA A 11 -7.14 2.45 24.20
N TRP A 12 -6.45 3.20 23.33
CA TRP A 12 -6.84 3.42 21.95
C TRP A 12 -6.17 2.47 20.94
N GLN A 13 -5.23 1.65 21.39
CA GLN A 13 -4.58 0.65 20.54
C GLN A 13 -5.06 -0.76 20.89
N LEU A 14 -5.80 -1.39 19.97
CA LEU A 14 -6.25 -2.78 20.10
C LEU A 14 -5.11 -3.80 19.86
N ARG A 15 -3.90 -3.49 20.33
CA ARG A 15 -2.69 -4.31 20.16
C ARG A 15 -2.10 -4.66 21.50
N ALA A 16 -1.61 -5.90 21.63
CA ALA A 16 -0.86 -6.32 22.81
C ALA A 16 0.42 -5.48 23.01
N GLU A 17 1.05 -5.07 21.91
CA GLU A 17 2.16 -4.12 21.89
C GLU A 17 1.75 -2.88 21.08
N PRO A 18 1.52 -1.74 21.77
CA PRO A 18 1.21 -0.48 21.11
C PRO A 18 2.36 0.00 20.21
N LEU A 19 2.00 0.59 19.08
CA LEU A 19 2.95 1.29 18.22
C LEU A 19 3.40 2.59 18.85
N SER A 20 4.68 2.91 18.69
CA SER A 20 5.16 4.27 18.92
C SER A 20 4.57 5.24 17.88
N ARG A 21 4.54 6.53 18.23
CA ARG A 21 4.16 7.61 17.29
C ARG A 21 4.90 7.52 15.97
N GLY A 22 6.22 7.30 16.03
CA GLY A 22 7.05 7.23 14.84
C GLY A 22 6.70 6.05 13.94
N GLU A 23 6.36 4.90 14.51
CA GLU A 23 5.90 3.75 13.74
C GLU A 23 4.54 4.00 13.12
N PHE A 24 3.61 4.60 13.87
CA PHE A 24 2.29 4.99 13.37
C PHE A 24 2.39 5.97 12.19
N THR A 25 3.17 7.05 12.33
CA THR A 25 3.33 8.07 11.28
C THR A 25 4.01 7.54 10.01
N ARG A 26 4.76 6.43 10.11
CA ARG A 26 5.41 5.79 8.96
C ARG A 26 4.59 4.66 8.34
N GLN A 27 3.36 4.43 8.82
CA GLN A 27 2.50 3.43 8.21
C GLN A 27 2.05 3.86 6.81
N PRO A 28 1.97 2.93 5.86
CA PRO A 28 1.38 3.17 4.54
C PRO A 28 -0.02 3.76 4.60
N MET A 29 -0.32 4.62 3.63
CA MET A 29 -1.62 5.26 3.51
C MET A 29 -2.64 4.26 2.95
N LEU A 30 -3.19 3.44 3.84
CA LEU A 30 -4.19 2.43 3.51
C LEU A 30 -5.56 2.85 4.04
N ARG A 31 -6.60 2.65 3.25
CA ARG A 31 -7.98 2.90 3.66
C ARG A 31 -8.49 1.74 4.52
N PRO A 32 -9.43 1.98 5.46
CA PRO A 32 -10.05 0.90 6.23
C PRO A 32 -10.61 -0.24 5.38
N ALA A 33 -11.10 0.07 4.17
CA ALA A 33 -11.56 -0.91 3.20
C ALA A 33 -10.49 -1.95 2.82
N PHE A 34 -9.21 -1.59 2.76
CA PHE A 34 -8.13 -2.55 2.51
C PHE A 34 -8.19 -3.72 3.49
N PHE A 35 -8.24 -3.42 4.79
CA PHE A 35 -8.28 -4.42 5.85
C PHE A 35 -9.63 -5.12 5.94
N ALA A 36 -10.73 -4.38 5.85
CA ALA A 36 -12.08 -4.93 5.92
C ALA A 36 -12.37 -5.95 4.81
N GLU A 37 -11.70 -5.79 3.67
CA GLU A 37 -11.79 -6.69 2.53
C GLU A 37 -10.83 -7.90 2.61
N GLY A 38 -10.11 -8.07 3.72
CA GLY A 38 -9.23 -9.20 3.95
C GLY A 38 -7.83 -9.08 3.37
N TRP A 39 -7.42 -7.87 2.96
CA TRP A 39 -6.03 -7.62 2.52
C TRP A 39 -5.11 -7.36 3.70
N SER A 40 -3.86 -7.79 3.58
CA SER A 40 -2.79 -7.48 4.53
C SER A 40 -1.52 -7.09 3.79
N LEU A 41 -0.90 -5.97 4.14
CA LEU A 41 0.37 -5.57 3.54
C LEU A 41 1.51 -6.26 4.29
N ILE A 42 2.17 -7.21 3.62
CA ILE A 42 3.25 -8.02 4.19
C ILE A 42 4.57 -7.26 4.07
N ASP A 43 4.84 -6.71 2.88
CA ASP A 43 6.05 -5.95 2.57
C ASP A 43 5.78 -4.96 1.42
N PRO A 44 6.28 -3.72 1.47
CA PRO A 44 7.04 -3.09 2.54
C PRO A 44 6.16 -2.60 3.69
N ARG A 45 6.71 -2.53 4.90
CA ARG A 45 5.98 -2.05 6.10
C ARG A 45 6.06 -0.54 6.35
N ARG A 46 6.48 0.24 5.35
CA ARG A 46 6.70 1.68 5.44
C ARG A 46 5.95 2.43 4.36
N SER A 47 5.45 3.62 4.68
CA SER A 47 4.73 4.50 3.74
C SER A 47 5.56 4.98 2.57
N GLN A 48 6.88 5.06 2.77
CA GLN A 48 7.83 5.44 1.75
C GLN A 48 8.98 4.43 1.71
N ILE A 49 9.33 3.99 0.51
CA ILE A 49 10.51 3.17 0.25
C ILE A 49 11.38 3.80 -0.85
N THR A 50 12.65 3.37 -0.90
CA THR A 50 13.56 3.72 -1.98
C THR A 50 14.07 2.44 -2.60
N VAL A 51 14.03 2.36 -3.93
CA VAL A 51 14.48 1.22 -4.73
C VAL A 51 15.42 1.72 -5.82
N ASP A 52 16.22 0.83 -6.38
CA ASP A 52 17.12 1.20 -7.48
C ASP A 52 16.34 1.27 -8.80
N SER A 53 15.59 0.23 -9.16
CA SER A 53 14.78 0.17 -10.40
C SER A 53 13.37 -0.40 -10.21
N ASP A 54 13.26 -1.51 -9.48
CA ASP A 54 12.03 -2.31 -9.45
C ASP A 54 11.30 -2.13 -8.12
N VAL A 55 9.97 -2.03 -8.21
CA VAL A 55 9.10 -2.04 -7.02
C VAL A 55 8.45 -3.40 -6.91
N VAL A 56 8.60 -4.03 -5.74
CA VAL A 56 7.91 -5.27 -5.39
C VAL A 56 7.18 -5.07 -4.08
N LEU A 57 5.86 -5.31 -4.09
CA LEU A 57 5.02 -5.36 -2.89
C LEU A 57 4.52 -6.79 -2.72
N ARG A 58 4.43 -7.25 -1.47
CA ARG A 58 3.81 -8.53 -1.09
C ARG A 58 2.61 -8.25 -0.20
N ILE A 59 1.46 -8.79 -0.61
CA ILE A 59 0.16 -8.49 -0.01
C ILE A 59 -0.58 -9.80 0.20
N GLY A 60 -0.99 -10.10 1.43
CA GLY A 60 -1.85 -11.24 1.72
C GLY A 60 -3.30 -10.97 1.31
N ASN A 61 -3.97 -11.98 0.79
CA ASN A 61 -5.34 -11.94 0.29
C ASN A 61 -6.17 -13.03 0.97
N HIS A 62 -6.75 -12.70 2.11
CA HIS A 62 -7.62 -13.62 2.86
C HIS A 62 -9.08 -13.49 2.43
N GLY A 63 -9.43 -12.42 1.70
CA GLY A 63 -10.79 -12.15 1.23
C GLY A 63 -11.14 -12.75 -0.12
N GLY A 64 -10.20 -13.40 -0.81
CA GLY A 64 -10.42 -13.96 -2.14
C GLY A 64 -10.78 -12.91 -3.18
N ARG A 65 -10.20 -11.71 -3.07
CA ARG A 65 -10.50 -10.57 -3.94
C ARG A 65 -9.45 -10.40 -5.03
N HIS A 66 -9.74 -9.52 -5.99
CA HIS A 66 -8.84 -9.18 -7.08
C HIS A 66 -8.20 -7.82 -6.84
N MET A 67 -6.93 -7.70 -7.21
CA MET A 67 -6.15 -6.47 -7.06
C MET A 67 -5.63 -5.98 -8.41
N MET A 68 -5.67 -4.67 -8.58
CA MET A 68 -4.96 -3.93 -9.60
C MET A 68 -4.05 -2.93 -8.91
N ALA A 69 -2.89 -2.64 -9.52
CA ALA A 69 -1.99 -1.62 -9.02
C ALA A 69 -1.51 -0.71 -10.16
N LEU A 70 -1.38 0.58 -9.85
CA LEU A 70 -0.94 1.62 -10.78
C LEU A 70 0.27 2.36 -10.19
N ALA A 71 1.33 2.54 -10.97
CA ALA A 71 2.43 3.43 -10.66
C ALA A 71 2.14 4.82 -11.26
N VAL A 72 1.86 5.79 -10.39
CA VAL A 72 1.50 7.17 -10.74
C VAL A 72 2.68 8.09 -10.42
N PRO A 73 3.33 8.73 -11.41
CA PRO A 73 4.46 9.63 -11.17
C PRO A 73 4.00 10.92 -10.46
N LEU A 74 4.67 11.29 -9.37
CA LEU A 74 4.32 12.47 -8.57
C LEU A 74 4.59 13.79 -9.32
N GLY A 75 5.60 13.82 -10.19
CA GLY A 75 5.96 14.97 -11.01
C GLY A 75 5.06 15.21 -12.24
N GLY A 76 3.98 14.45 -12.38
CA GLY A 76 3.17 14.40 -13.59
C GLY A 76 3.75 13.44 -14.64
N GLY A 77 2.89 12.94 -15.52
CA GLY A 77 3.24 11.94 -16.51
C GLY A 77 2.13 10.90 -16.69
N ARG A 78 2.40 9.88 -17.50
CA ARG A 78 1.44 8.79 -17.71
C ARG A 78 1.58 7.74 -16.62
N GLU A 79 0.48 7.41 -15.96
CA GLU A 79 0.41 6.26 -15.06
C GLU A 79 0.72 4.95 -15.81
N ARG A 80 1.21 3.96 -15.06
CA ARG A 80 1.50 2.63 -15.61
C ARG A 80 0.86 1.56 -14.76
N ARG A 81 0.24 0.58 -15.40
CA ARG A 81 -0.26 -0.60 -14.71
C ARG A 81 0.92 -1.49 -14.29
N CYS A 82 0.94 -1.86 -13.03
CA CYS A 82 1.89 -2.83 -12.49
C CYS A 82 1.37 -4.26 -12.71
N GLN A 83 2.30 -5.21 -12.77
CA GLN A 83 1.96 -6.63 -12.82
C GLN A 83 1.47 -7.07 -11.45
N VAL A 84 0.38 -7.84 -11.41
CA VAL A 84 -0.18 -8.41 -10.19
C VAL A 84 -0.27 -9.92 -10.38
N ARG A 85 0.35 -10.70 -9.51
CA ARG A 85 0.42 -12.18 -9.61
C ARG A 85 0.15 -12.83 -8.26
N GLY A 86 -0.37 -14.05 -8.29
CA GLY A 86 -0.69 -14.83 -7.09
C GLY A 86 -2.15 -14.66 -6.66
N GLU A 87 -2.59 -15.53 -5.76
CA GLU A 87 -3.97 -15.57 -5.26
C GLU A 87 -4.01 -15.25 -3.77
N ALA A 88 -3.50 -16.16 -2.92
CA ALA A 88 -3.49 -16.00 -1.46
C ALA A 88 -2.39 -15.04 -0.95
N GLU A 89 -1.25 -15.01 -1.62
CA GLU A 89 -0.23 -13.96 -1.49
C GLU A 89 -0.05 -13.33 -2.87
N VAL A 90 -0.45 -12.07 -2.98
CA VAL A 90 -0.38 -11.27 -4.18
C VAL A 90 0.94 -10.51 -4.20
N GLN A 91 1.68 -10.66 -5.30
CA GLN A 91 2.86 -9.87 -5.60
C GLN A 91 2.50 -8.79 -6.61
N VAL A 92 2.70 -7.53 -6.22
CA VAL A 92 2.63 -6.37 -7.12
C VAL A 92 4.05 -6.04 -7.57
N ARG A 93 4.29 -6.02 -8.88
CA ARG A 93 5.59 -5.71 -9.47
C ARG A 93 5.47 -4.60 -10.52
N CYS A 94 6.18 -3.50 -10.29
CA CYS A 94 6.28 -2.40 -11.23
C CYS A 94 7.72 -2.35 -11.76
N ASP A 95 7.90 -2.80 -13.00
CA ASP A 95 9.18 -2.85 -13.69
C ASP A 95 9.41 -1.57 -14.53
N ASP A 96 10.68 -1.36 -14.91
CA ASP A 96 11.11 -0.29 -15.81
C ASP A 96 10.70 1.11 -15.32
N LEU A 97 10.61 1.31 -14.01
CA LEU A 97 10.37 2.65 -13.48
C LEU A 97 11.62 3.51 -13.70
N GLY A 98 11.50 4.60 -14.47
CA GLY A 98 12.58 5.58 -14.55
C GLY A 98 12.79 6.28 -13.21
N ALA A 99 13.94 6.94 -13.04
CA ALA A 99 14.24 7.69 -11.83
C ALA A 99 13.14 8.71 -11.50
N GLY A 100 12.77 8.81 -10.22
CA GLY A 100 11.74 9.73 -9.74
C GLY A 100 10.90 9.17 -8.61
N THR A 101 9.87 9.91 -8.23
CA THR A 101 8.94 9.53 -7.15
C THR A 101 7.60 9.10 -7.75
N PHE A 102 7.09 7.95 -7.31
CA PHE A 102 5.82 7.38 -7.73
C PHE A 102 4.93 7.08 -6.52
N ASN A 103 3.63 7.26 -6.68
CA ASN A 103 2.63 6.62 -5.83
C ASN A 103 2.23 5.30 -6.48
N ILE A 104 2.40 4.20 -5.75
CA ILE A 104 1.87 2.90 -6.14
C ILE A 104 0.47 2.78 -5.54
N GLU A 105 -0.53 3.08 -6.34
CA GLU A 105 -1.92 3.00 -5.95
C GLU A 105 -2.41 1.55 -6.03
N LEU A 106 -3.13 1.14 -4.99
CA LEU A 106 -3.74 -0.18 -4.86
C LEU A 106 -5.24 -0.06 -5.02
N LEU A 107 -5.80 -0.85 -5.93
CA LEU A 107 -7.23 -0.92 -6.18
C LEU A 107 -7.72 -2.36 -6.08
N THR A 108 -8.95 -2.55 -5.60
CA THR A 108 -9.55 -3.85 -5.28
C THR A 108 -10.90 -4.01 -5.96
N SER A 109 -11.26 -5.26 -6.29
CA SER A 109 -12.57 -5.63 -6.82
C SER A 109 -12.97 -7.03 -6.34
N PRO A 110 -14.28 -7.32 -6.13
CA PRO A 110 -14.74 -8.69 -5.93
C PRO A 110 -14.78 -9.51 -7.24
N LEU A 111 -14.60 -8.87 -8.41
CA LEU A 111 -14.62 -9.51 -9.72
C LEU A 111 -13.28 -9.29 -10.44
N ASP A 112 -12.87 -10.25 -11.26
CA ASP A 112 -11.65 -10.15 -12.09
C ASP A 112 -11.76 -9.08 -13.19
N HIS A 113 -12.96 -8.91 -13.73
CA HIS A 113 -13.33 -7.96 -14.78
C HIS A 113 -14.45 -7.03 -14.30
N GLY A 114 -14.17 -6.30 -13.22
CA GLY A 114 -15.14 -5.36 -12.62
C GLY A 114 -14.61 -3.95 -12.42
N THR A 115 -15.38 -3.15 -11.70
CA THR A 115 -14.93 -1.86 -11.20
C THR A 115 -13.95 -2.07 -10.06
N PHE A 116 -12.77 -1.46 -10.16
CA PHE A 116 -11.75 -1.45 -9.12
C PHE A 116 -11.84 -0.14 -8.33
N THR A 117 -11.78 -0.25 -7.01
CA THR A 117 -11.86 0.91 -6.10
C THR A 117 -10.53 1.10 -5.38
N TYR A 118 -10.07 2.35 -5.29
CA TYR A 118 -8.86 2.71 -4.56
C TYR A 118 -8.96 2.36 -3.07
N VAL A 119 -7.96 1.65 -2.57
CA VAL A 119 -7.84 1.23 -1.16
C VAL A 119 -6.55 1.64 -0.47
N GLY A 120 -5.64 2.28 -1.18
CA GLY A 120 -4.48 2.90 -0.56
C GLY A 120 -3.31 3.06 -1.51
N GLU A 121 -2.21 3.57 -0.98
CA GLU A 121 -1.00 3.80 -1.75
C GLU A 121 0.28 3.70 -0.91
N LEU A 122 1.39 3.50 -1.62
CA LEU A 122 2.74 3.62 -1.09
C LEU A 122 3.54 4.56 -1.97
N GLN A 123 4.33 5.44 -1.35
CA GLN A 123 5.26 6.27 -2.10
C GLN A 123 6.58 5.55 -2.30
N VAL A 124 7.11 5.59 -3.52
CA VAL A 124 8.36 4.93 -3.89
C VAL A 124 9.26 5.91 -4.61
N ASN A 125 10.49 6.03 -4.12
CA ASN A 125 11.55 6.79 -4.78
C ASN A 125 12.44 5.81 -5.55
N VAL A 126 12.56 6.00 -6.86
CA VAL A 126 13.38 5.19 -7.77
C VAL A 126 14.62 5.99 -8.11
N ARG A 127 15.82 5.41 -7.90
CA ARG A 127 17.10 6.12 -8.11
C ARG A 127 17.53 6.19 -9.56
N GLY A 128 17.27 5.14 -10.35
CA GLY A 128 17.75 5.00 -11.73
C GLY A 128 19.20 4.54 -11.84
#